data_AF-X0T416-F1
#
_entry.id   AF-X0T416-F1
#
_cell.length_a   1.000
_cell.length_b   1.000
_cell.length_c   1.000
_cell.angle_alpha   90.00
_cell.angle_beta   90.00
_cell.angle_gamma   90.00
#
_symmetry.space_group_name_H-M   'P 1'
#
loop_
_entity.id
_entity.type
_entity.pdbx_description
1 polymer ?
#
loop_
_entity_poly.entity_id
_entity_poly.type
_entity_poly.pdbx_seq_one_letter_code
_entity_poly.pdbx_strand_id
1 'polypeptide(L)'
;MKRYLEQQAFDRVSRDFTFLFRAIRKSHGELDFRLRDGYFNLYYKGNSLAKVTIRKDEYLVSIHRKFATEKVFRGDDRFKGLDEPRGNYIEYRLNPDLLHPFFQKKHLDRLGRNIAKVKSSEEIIFEQMLITDNMEREDFFIIDRQVSETAMKRRKLDLLALRQKQNNQFHFFVIEVKLGNNPELRSEVGNQLRGYVD
;
A
#
# COMPACT_ATOMS: atom_id res chain seq x y z
N MET A 1 12.86 -9.14 2.74
CA MET A 1 12.22 -7.99 3.47
C MET A 1 11.18 -8.51 4.46
N LYS A 2 11.10 -8.05 5.72
CA LYS A 2 10.09 -8.56 6.68
C LYS A 2 8.66 -8.15 6.27
N ARG A 3 7.70 -9.07 6.45
CA ARG A 3 6.27 -8.92 6.12
C ARG A 3 5.35 -9.12 7.32
N TYR A 4 5.92 -9.01 8.51
CA TYR A 4 5.23 -9.15 9.78
C TYR A 4 5.69 -8.02 10.72
N LEU A 5 4.89 -7.76 11.74
CA LEU A 5 5.27 -6.90 12.86
C LEU A 5 5.67 -7.76 14.04
N GLU A 6 6.63 -7.29 14.82
CA GLU A 6 6.92 -7.85 16.15
C GLU A 6 5.65 -7.75 17.02
N GLN A 7 5.45 -8.71 17.94
CA GLN A 7 4.19 -8.87 18.68
C GLN A 7 3.69 -7.55 19.30
N GLN A 8 4.57 -6.81 19.98
CA GLN A 8 4.22 -5.53 20.61
C GLN A 8 3.73 -4.49 19.59
N ALA A 9 4.36 -4.42 18.41
CA ALA A 9 3.95 -3.51 17.34
C ALA A 9 2.63 -3.96 16.70
N PHE A 10 2.44 -5.28 16.54
CA PHE A 10 1.20 -5.86 16.05
C PHE A 10 0.01 -5.54 16.97
N ASP A 11 0.16 -5.74 18.28
CA ASP A 11 -0.91 -5.49 19.25
C ASP A 11 -1.33 -4.01 19.25
N ARG A 12 -0.34 -3.11 19.18
CA ARG A 12 -0.59 -1.66 19.09
C ARG A 12 -1.28 -1.28 17.80
N VAL A 13 -0.82 -1.76 16.65
CA VAL A 13 -1.46 -1.47 15.36
C VAL A 13 -2.89 -2.02 15.32
N SER A 14 -3.10 -3.24 15.81
CA SER A 14 -4.41 -3.88 15.88
C SER A 14 -5.41 -3.06 16.70
N ARG A 15 -4.98 -2.56 17.87
CA ARG A 15 -5.78 -1.71 18.73
C ARG A 15 -6.00 -0.31 18.12
N ASP A 16 -4.92 0.38 17.78
CA ASP A 16 -4.96 1.82 17.48
C ASP A 16 -5.54 2.11 16.08
N PHE A 17 -5.46 1.15 15.14
CA PHE A 17 -6.01 1.28 13.78
C PHE A 17 -7.28 0.46 13.53
N THR A 18 -7.96 -0.02 14.56
CA THR A 18 -9.24 -0.77 14.41
C THR A 18 -10.25 -0.02 13.51
N PHE A 19 -10.31 1.31 13.62
CA PHE A 19 -11.18 2.14 12.78
C PHE A 19 -10.80 2.06 11.29
N LEU A 20 -9.50 1.97 10.97
CA LEU A 20 -8.99 1.95 9.61
C LEU A 20 -9.25 0.61 8.95
N PHE A 21 -9.16 -0.51 9.69
CA PHE A 21 -9.51 -1.84 9.16
C PHE A 21 -10.99 -1.93 8.77
N ARG A 22 -11.88 -1.30 9.55
CA ARG A 22 -13.29 -1.14 9.16
C ARG A 22 -13.42 -0.28 7.89
N ALA A 23 -12.63 0.79 7.82
CA ALA A 23 -12.32 1.60 6.64
C ALA A 23 -12.12 0.76 5.36
N ILE A 24 -11.04 -0.02 5.40
CA ILE A 24 -10.53 -0.86 4.32
C ILE A 24 -11.58 -1.90 3.91
N ARG A 25 -12.18 -2.61 4.87
CA ARG A 25 -13.19 -3.64 4.56
C ARG A 25 -14.40 -3.09 3.81
N LYS A 26 -14.80 -1.85 4.11
CA LYS A 26 -15.93 -1.17 3.45
C LYS A 26 -15.55 -0.49 2.12
N SER A 27 -14.27 -0.49 1.77
CA SER A 27 -13.78 0.19 0.56
C SER A 27 -13.91 -0.66 -0.70
N HIS A 28 -14.28 -1.93 -0.59
CA HIS A 28 -14.39 -2.86 -1.72
C HIS A 28 -13.13 -2.85 -2.62
N GLY A 29 -11.95 -2.89 -1.98
CA GLY A 29 -10.65 -2.92 -2.64
C GLY A 29 -10.08 -1.56 -3.02
N GLU A 30 -10.80 -0.45 -2.83
CA GLU A 30 -10.24 0.87 -3.11
C GLU A 30 -9.14 1.28 -2.12
N LEU A 31 -9.27 0.88 -0.84
CA LEU A 31 -8.23 1.05 0.17
C LEU A 31 -7.58 -0.30 0.46
N ASP A 32 -6.27 -0.28 0.62
CA ASP A 32 -5.48 -1.48 0.88
C ASP A 32 -4.39 -1.22 1.91
N PHE A 33 -4.09 -2.22 2.72
CA PHE A 33 -3.13 -2.15 3.82
C PHE A 33 -2.05 -3.21 3.63
N ARG A 34 -0.79 -2.77 3.56
CA ARG A 34 0.34 -3.67 3.29
C ARG A 34 1.43 -3.52 4.34
N LEU A 35 1.76 -4.62 4.99
CA LEU A 35 2.87 -4.70 5.94
C LEU A 35 4.21 -4.74 5.21
N ARG A 36 5.20 -4.08 5.81
CA ARG A 36 6.59 -3.99 5.37
C ARG A 36 7.50 -4.03 6.61
N ASP A 37 8.79 -3.90 6.40
CA ASP A 37 9.78 -4.03 7.47
C ASP A 37 9.70 -2.87 8.49
N GLY A 38 8.98 -3.09 9.60
CA GLY A 38 8.80 -2.10 10.67
C GLY A 38 7.81 -0.97 10.36
N TYR A 39 7.07 -1.06 9.25
CA TYR A 39 6.05 -0.08 8.86
C TYR A 39 4.93 -0.74 8.07
N PHE A 40 3.84 -0.02 7.86
CA PHE A 40 2.82 -0.40 6.87
C PHE A 40 2.53 0.76 5.93
N ASN A 41 2.03 0.43 4.74
CA ASN A 41 1.52 1.41 3.80
C ASN A 41 0.01 1.26 3.66
N LEU A 42 -0.68 2.40 3.70
CA LEU A 42 -2.04 2.54 3.23
C LEU A 42 -2.00 2.96 1.76
N TYR A 43 -2.67 2.19 0.92
CA TYR A 43 -2.85 2.48 -0.50
C TYR A 43 -4.29 2.92 -0.77
N TYR A 44 -4.45 3.79 -1.76
CA TYR A 44 -5.74 4.11 -2.35
C TYR A 44 -5.64 3.94 -3.87
N LYS A 45 -6.44 3.05 -4.43
CA LYS A 45 -6.48 2.70 -5.86
C LYS A 45 -5.08 2.51 -6.45
N GLY A 46 -4.31 1.61 -5.85
CA GLY A 46 -2.96 1.30 -6.32
C GLY A 46 -1.88 2.34 -5.98
N ASN A 47 -2.22 3.51 -5.43
CA ASN A 47 -1.26 4.57 -5.12
C ASN A 47 -0.97 4.64 -3.62
N SER A 48 0.30 4.89 -3.24
CA SER A 48 0.69 5.00 -1.83
C SER A 48 0.10 6.27 -1.21
N LEU A 49 -0.97 6.10 -0.42
CA LEU A 49 -1.67 7.20 0.25
C LEU A 49 -0.87 7.67 1.48
N ALA A 50 -0.44 6.75 2.33
CA ALA A 50 0.38 7.07 3.50
C ALA A 50 1.30 5.89 3.87
N LYS A 51 2.55 6.20 4.21
CA LYS A 51 3.45 5.27 4.91
C LYS A 51 3.34 5.55 6.40
N VAL A 52 3.15 4.53 7.22
CA VAL A 52 3.05 4.64 8.68
C VAL A 52 4.14 3.81 9.33
N THR A 53 5.13 4.49 9.88
CA THR A 53 6.24 3.86 10.63
C THR A 53 5.89 3.84 12.10
N ILE A 54 6.02 2.66 12.72
CA ILE A 54 5.66 2.44 14.12
C ILE A 54 6.89 2.79 14.97
N ARG A 55 6.76 3.74 15.90
CA ARG A 55 7.81 4.11 16.85
C ARG A 55 7.37 3.76 18.27
N LYS A 56 8.27 3.89 19.24
CA LYS A 56 8.03 3.46 20.63
C LYS A 56 6.74 4.01 21.22
N ASP A 57 6.50 5.31 21.08
CA ASP A 57 5.35 5.99 21.72
C ASP A 57 4.45 6.76 20.72
N GLU A 58 4.86 6.80 19.45
CA GLU A 58 4.18 7.57 18.41
C GLU A 58 4.17 6.80 17.07
N TYR A 59 3.52 7.40 16.09
CA TYR A 59 3.53 6.97 14.70
C TYR A 59 4.08 8.10 13.83
N LEU A 60 4.97 7.75 12.91
CA LEU A 60 5.39 8.67 11.85
C LEU A 60 4.58 8.36 10.59
N VAL A 61 3.74 9.30 10.19
CA VAL A 61 2.96 9.22 8.96
C VAL A 61 3.62 10.07 7.88
N SER A 62 4.12 9.45 6.82
CA SER A 62 4.73 10.13 5.69
C SER A 62 3.79 10.07 4.47
N ILE A 63 3.42 11.23 3.93
CA ILE A 63 2.54 11.36 2.76
C ILE A 63 3.28 12.14 1.67
N HIS A 64 3.20 11.68 0.42
CA HIS A 64 3.85 12.38 -0.68
C HIS A 64 3.29 13.80 -0.85
N ARG A 65 4.15 14.80 -1.08
CA ARG A 65 3.76 16.23 -1.13
C ARG A 65 2.66 16.56 -2.15
N LYS A 66 2.60 15.79 -3.24
CA LYS A 66 1.53 15.90 -4.27
C LYS A 66 0.14 15.58 -3.72
N PHE A 67 0.06 14.79 -2.64
CA PHE A 67 -1.20 14.34 -2.04
C PHE A 67 -1.52 15.12 -0.76
N ALA A 68 -0.51 15.47 0.04
CA ALA A 68 -0.64 16.21 1.30
C ALA A 68 -0.70 17.75 1.11
N THR A 69 -1.53 18.23 0.19
CA THR A 69 -1.72 19.69 0.04
C THR A 69 -2.36 20.29 1.31
N GLU A 70 -2.06 21.54 1.64
CA GLU A 70 -2.54 22.23 2.86
C GLU A 70 -4.07 22.15 3.04
N LYS A 71 -4.83 21.99 1.95
CA LYS A 71 -6.28 21.83 1.96
C LYS A 71 -6.77 20.52 2.59
N VAL A 72 -5.92 19.49 2.73
CA VAL A 72 -6.32 18.19 3.29
C VAL A 72 -6.74 18.35 4.75
N PHE A 73 -5.89 19.00 5.56
CA PHE A 73 -6.07 19.16 7.00
C PHE A 73 -6.51 20.57 7.43
N ARG A 74 -6.75 21.48 6.46
CA ARG A 74 -7.18 22.85 6.73
C ARG A 74 -8.43 22.90 7.62
N GLY A 75 -8.36 23.73 8.67
CA GLY A 75 -9.45 23.97 9.63
C GLY A 75 -9.53 22.95 10.77
N ASP A 76 -8.51 22.09 10.92
CA ASP A 76 -8.40 21.14 12.00
C ASP A 76 -7.16 21.46 12.85
N ASP A 77 -7.36 22.24 13.92
CA ASP A 77 -6.27 22.80 14.73
C ASP A 77 -5.37 21.75 15.39
N ARG A 78 -5.87 20.50 15.51
CA ARG A 78 -5.11 19.35 16.01
C ARG A 78 -3.86 19.04 15.18
N PHE A 79 -3.83 19.44 13.91
CA PHE A 79 -2.72 19.15 12.99
C PHE A 79 -1.89 20.38 12.63
N LYS A 80 -2.22 21.55 13.19
CA LYS A 80 -1.52 22.80 12.88
C LYS A 80 -0.07 22.71 13.38
N GLY A 81 0.89 22.86 12.47
CA GLY A 81 2.32 22.83 12.81
C GLY A 81 2.88 21.43 13.09
N LEU A 82 2.12 20.36 12.82
CA LEU A 82 2.62 18.99 12.88
C LEU A 82 3.25 18.54 11.55
N ASP A 83 3.11 19.31 10.49
CA ASP A 83 3.64 19.02 9.16
C ASP A 83 5.14 19.34 9.07
N GLU A 84 5.94 18.31 8.85
CA GLU A 84 7.39 18.42 8.64
C GLU A 84 7.76 18.05 7.19
N PRO A 85 8.15 19.01 6.33
CA PRO A 85 8.63 18.71 4.99
C PRO A 85 9.93 17.88 5.00
N ARG A 86 9.94 16.75 4.28
CA ARG A 86 11.10 15.85 4.15
C ARG A 86 11.23 15.33 2.72
N GLY A 87 12.06 16.00 1.92
CA GLY A 87 12.22 15.66 0.51
C GLY A 87 10.86 15.66 -0.18
N ASN A 88 10.49 14.58 -0.89
CA ASN A 88 9.21 14.48 -1.61
C ASN A 88 7.99 14.21 -0.72
N TYR A 89 8.16 14.19 0.60
CA TYR A 89 7.13 13.83 1.57
C TYR A 89 6.88 14.96 2.57
N ILE A 90 5.69 14.93 3.17
CA ILE A 90 5.34 15.65 4.38
C ILE A 90 5.12 14.60 5.46
N GLU A 91 5.82 14.75 6.58
CA GLU A 91 5.74 13.84 7.71
C GLU A 91 4.92 14.44 8.84
N TYR A 92 4.17 13.60 9.53
CA TYR A 92 3.36 13.94 10.68
C TYR A 92 3.70 12.97 11.82
N ARG A 93 4.11 13.50 12.96
CA ARG A 93 4.30 12.70 14.18
C ARG A 93 3.00 12.71 14.98
N LEU A 94 2.40 11.54 15.13
CA LEU A 94 1.07 11.38 15.69
C LEU A 94 1.11 10.42 16.88
N ASN A 95 0.56 10.88 18.00
CA ASN A 95 0.18 9.99 19.10
C ASN A 95 -1.07 9.18 18.73
N PRO A 96 -1.33 8.04 19.40
CA PRO A 96 -2.49 7.18 19.11
C PRO A 96 -3.83 7.93 19.01
N ASP A 97 -4.06 8.90 19.90
CA ASP A 97 -5.32 9.67 19.97
C ASP A 97 -5.59 10.52 18.72
N LEU A 98 -4.54 10.87 17.98
CA LEU A 98 -4.63 11.66 16.76
C LEU A 98 -4.84 10.80 15.51
N LEU A 99 -4.65 9.47 15.57
CA LEU A 99 -4.74 8.60 14.40
C LEU A 99 -6.14 8.57 13.77
N HIS A 100 -7.17 8.37 14.59
CA HIS A 100 -8.55 8.33 14.09
C HIS A 100 -8.99 9.70 13.52
N PRO A 101 -8.75 10.84 14.21
CA PRO A 101 -8.90 12.15 13.61
C PRO A 101 -8.08 12.39 12.34
N PHE A 102 -6.87 11.85 12.24
CA PHE A 102 -6.02 12.07 11.08
C PHE A 102 -6.54 11.31 9.85
N PHE A 103 -6.87 10.03 10.03
CA PHE A 103 -7.37 9.12 9.00
C PHE A 103 -8.90 9.01 8.94
N GLN A 104 -9.62 10.03 9.41
CA GLN A 104 -11.07 10.10 9.25
C GLN A 104 -11.47 10.18 7.77
N LYS A 105 -12.68 9.70 7.46
CA LYS A 105 -13.20 9.61 6.08
C LYS A 105 -13.02 10.91 5.29
N LYS A 106 -13.32 12.09 5.88
CA LYS A 106 -13.16 13.39 5.17
C LYS A 106 -11.72 13.64 4.70
N HIS A 107 -10.71 13.19 5.43
CA HIS A 107 -9.30 13.36 5.07
C HIS A 107 -8.86 12.29 4.06
N LEU A 108 -9.27 11.04 4.25
CA LEU A 108 -9.05 9.97 3.27
C LEU A 108 -9.65 10.33 1.90
N ASP A 109 -10.87 10.86 1.87
CA ASP A 109 -11.55 11.30 0.63
C ASP A 109 -10.81 12.48 -0.03
N ARG A 110 -10.24 13.41 0.76
CA ARG A 110 -9.42 14.53 0.24
C ARG A 110 -8.10 14.04 -0.34
N LEU A 111 -7.40 13.14 0.37
CA LEU A 111 -6.17 12.50 -0.11
C LEU A 111 -6.43 11.70 -1.39
N GLY A 112 -7.49 10.88 -1.40
CA GLY A 112 -7.91 10.10 -2.56
C GLY A 112 -8.22 10.96 -3.78
N ARG A 113 -8.90 12.12 -3.60
CA ARG A 113 -9.10 13.09 -4.69
C ARG A 113 -7.80 13.70 -5.21
N ASN A 114 -6.82 13.96 -4.33
CA ASN A 114 -5.52 14.47 -4.77
C ASN A 114 -4.73 13.41 -5.53
N ILE A 115 -4.81 12.15 -5.09
CA ILE A 115 -4.24 11.00 -5.80
C ILE A 115 -4.84 10.88 -7.20
N ALA A 116 -6.17 10.91 -7.33
CA ALA A 116 -6.86 10.79 -8.62
C ALA A 116 -6.51 11.90 -9.63
N LYS A 117 -6.05 13.06 -9.16
CA LYS A 117 -5.58 14.17 -10.03
C LYS A 117 -4.18 13.93 -10.58
N VAL A 118 -3.38 13.10 -9.91
CA VAL A 118 -2.07 12.71 -10.42
C VAL A 118 -2.30 11.56 -11.38
N LYS A 119 -1.89 11.73 -12.66
CA LYS A 119 -1.93 10.64 -13.64
C LYS A 119 -1.16 9.44 -13.05
N SER A 120 -1.87 8.40 -12.67
CA SER A 120 -1.29 7.10 -12.33
C SER A 120 -1.01 6.33 -13.62
N SER A 121 0.03 5.50 -13.62
CA SER A 121 0.25 4.56 -14.73
C SER A 121 -1.01 3.69 -14.90
N GLU A 122 -1.42 3.47 -16.14
CA GLU A 122 -2.51 2.56 -16.48
C GLU A 122 -2.24 1.14 -15.94
N GLU A 123 -0.97 0.72 -15.86
CA GLU A 123 -0.58 -0.56 -15.24
C GLU A 123 -0.89 -0.62 -13.74
N ILE A 124 -0.69 0.48 -13.00
CA ILE A 124 -1.02 0.55 -11.57
C ILE A 124 -2.54 0.43 -11.35
N ILE A 125 -3.32 1.03 -12.25
CA ILE A 125 -4.78 0.93 -12.20
C ILE A 125 -5.19 -0.53 -12.49
N PHE A 126 -4.57 -1.16 -13.49
CA PHE A 126 -4.88 -2.54 -13.86
C PHE A 126 -4.46 -3.55 -12.78
N GLU A 127 -3.28 -3.41 -12.18
CA GLU A 127 -2.86 -4.16 -10.99
C GLU A 127 -3.94 -4.11 -9.89
N GLN A 128 -4.45 -2.91 -9.61
CA GLN A 128 -5.47 -2.71 -8.59
C GLN A 128 -6.80 -3.38 -8.96
N MET A 129 -7.21 -3.29 -10.23
CA MET A 129 -8.41 -3.99 -10.71
C MET A 129 -8.26 -5.50 -10.54
N LEU A 130 -7.11 -6.08 -10.90
CA LEU A 130 -6.84 -7.51 -10.68
C LEU A 130 -6.93 -7.90 -9.21
N ILE A 131 -6.39 -7.08 -8.29
CA ILE A 131 -6.52 -7.33 -6.84
C ILE A 131 -8.00 -7.33 -6.44
N THR A 132 -8.73 -6.28 -6.82
CA THR A 132 -10.14 -6.08 -6.43
C THR A 132 -11.04 -7.20 -6.98
N ASP A 133 -10.89 -7.56 -8.25
CA ASP A 133 -11.71 -8.59 -8.91
C ASP A 133 -11.46 -10.02 -8.37
N ASN A 134 -10.34 -10.21 -7.65
CA ASN A 134 -9.98 -11.49 -7.04
C ASN A 134 -10.15 -11.51 -5.51
N MET A 135 -10.71 -10.46 -4.90
CA MET A 135 -10.81 -10.37 -3.43
C MET A 135 -11.67 -11.46 -2.78
N GLU A 136 -12.70 -11.95 -3.48
CA GLU A 136 -13.65 -12.95 -2.97
C GLU A 136 -13.28 -14.39 -3.37
N ARG A 137 -12.14 -14.60 -4.03
CA ARG A 137 -11.69 -15.94 -4.38
C ARG A 137 -11.05 -16.64 -3.18
N GLU A 138 -11.47 -17.87 -2.93
CA GLU A 138 -10.92 -18.70 -1.85
C GLU A 138 -9.76 -19.60 -2.31
N ASP A 139 -9.60 -19.80 -3.62
CA ASP A 139 -8.56 -20.64 -4.21
C ASP A 139 -7.32 -19.84 -4.68
N PHE A 140 -7.45 -18.52 -4.77
CA PHE A 140 -6.43 -17.64 -5.34
C PHE A 140 -6.36 -16.30 -4.61
N PHE A 141 -5.22 -16.02 -3.98
CA PHE A 141 -5.02 -14.85 -3.13
C PHE A 141 -3.86 -14.00 -3.63
N ILE A 142 -4.09 -12.74 -3.98
CA ILE A 142 -3.00 -11.80 -4.27
C ILE A 142 -2.48 -11.21 -2.95
N ILE A 143 -1.34 -11.74 -2.50
CA ILE A 143 -0.79 -11.49 -1.16
C ILE A 143 0.13 -10.28 -1.09
N ASP A 144 0.76 -9.89 -2.20
CA ASP A 144 1.61 -8.71 -2.23
C ASP A 144 1.66 -8.10 -3.63
N ARG A 145 2.10 -6.85 -3.67
CA ARG A 145 2.31 -6.10 -4.91
C ARG A 145 3.64 -5.39 -4.87
N GLN A 146 4.23 -5.18 -6.04
CA GLN A 146 5.42 -4.38 -6.22
C GLN A 146 6.58 -4.91 -5.36
N VAL A 147 6.74 -6.23 -5.36
CA VAL A 147 7.67 -6.98 -4.50
C VAL A 147 9.08 -6.84 -5.04
N SER A 148 10.00 -6.36 -4.22
CA SER A 148 11.43 -6.32 -4.53
C SER A 148 12.19 -7.02 -3.42
N GLU A 149 13.16 -7.85 -3.78
CA GLU A 149 14.02 -8.56 -2.84
C GLU A 149 15.48 -8.39 -3.30
N THR A 150 16.40 -8.29 -2.34
CA THR A 150 17.82 -8.06 -2.64
C THR A 150 18.41 -9.21 -3.47
N ALA A 151 17.93 -10.43 -3.25
CA ALA A 151 18.28 -11.63 -4.03
C ALA A 151 17.84 -11.53 -5.51
N MET A 152 16.79 -10.76 -5.82
CA MET A 152 16.25 -10.60 -7.17
C MET A 152 17.00 -9.57 -8.01
N LYS A 153 18.26 -9.22 -7.65
CA LYS A 153 19.11 -8.26 -8.40
C LYS A 153 18.41 -6.93 -8.73
N ARG A 154 17.63 -6.40 -7.79
CA ARG A 154 16.80 -5.17 -7.93
C ARG A 154 15.63 -5.26 -8.92
N ARG A 155 15.26 -6.47 -9.36
CA ARG A 155 14.01 -6.65 -10.10
C ARG A 155 12.82 -6.54 -9.14
N LYS A 156 11.67 -6.17 -9.70
CA LYS A 156 10.45 -5.88 -8.98
C LYS A 156 9.31 -6.65 -9.64
N LEU A 157 8.65 -7.52 -8.89
CA LEU A 157 7.44 -8.22 -9.30
C LEU A 157 6.24 -7.27 -9.20
N ASP A 158 5.37 -7.25 -10.20
CA ASP A 158 4.14 -6.46 -10.11
C ASP A 158 3.19 -7.03 -9.05
N LEU A 159 2.84 -8.32 -9.13
CA LEU A 159 2.00 -8.99 -8.13
C LEU A 159 2.55 -10.37 -7.75
N LEU A 160 2.37 -10.71 -6.47
CA LEU A 160 2.64 -12.03 -5.91
C LEU A 160 1.35 -12.61 -5.35
N ALA A 161 1.03 -13.83 -5.76
CA ALA A 161 -0.17 -14.53 -5.35
C ALA A 161 0.13 -15.92 -4.79
N LEU A 162 -0.83 -16.46 -4.06
CA LEU A 162 -0.91 -17.85 -3.63
C LEU A 162 -2.10 -18.50 -4.30
N ARG A 163 -1.90 -19.68 -4.88
CA ARG A 163 -2.98 -20.53 -5.36
C ARG A 163 -3.03 -21.82 -4.55
N GLN A 164 -4.20 -22.18 -4.06
CA GLN A 164 -4.40 -23.45 -3.39
C GLN A 164 -4.34 -24.58 -4.43
N LYS A 165 -3.54 -25.61 -4.14
CA LYS A 165 -3.47 -26.83 -4.96
C LYS A 165 -4.41 -27.88 -4.41
N GLN A 166 -4.19 -28.29 -3.16
CA GLN A 166 -4.98 -29.27 -2.39
C GLN A 166 -4.68 -29.08 -0.89
N ASN A 167 -5.71 -29.11 -0.05
CA ASN A 167 -5.58 -28.95 1.41
C ASN A 167 -4.72 -27.72 1.76
N ASN A 168 -3.71 -27.87 2.62
CA ASN A 168 -2.79 -26.80 3.04
C ASN A 168 -1.57 -26.64 2.10
N GLN A 169 -1.64 -27.15 0.87
CA GLN A 169 -0.58 -26.96 -0.12
C GLN A 169 -0.89 -25.77 -1.04
N PHE A 170 0.04 -24.84 -1.11
CA PHE A 170 -0.05 -23.62 -1.91
C PHE A 170 1.12 -23.51 -2.88
N HIS A 171 0.86 -22.94 -4.04
CA HIS A 171 1.89 -22.52 -4.98
C HIS A 171 1.98 -21.00 -5.01
N PHE A 172 3.20 -20.48 -5.10
CA PHE A 172 3.42 -19.09 -5.43
C PHE A 172 3.16 -18.86 -6.92
N PHE A 173 2.46 -17.78 -7.22
CA PHE A 173 2.20 -17.29 -8.57
C PHE A 173 2.76 -15.88 -8.69
N VAL A 174 3.63 -15.68 -9.67
CA VAL A 174 4.15 -14.36 -10.03
C VAL A 174 3.35 -13.85 -11.22
N ILE A 175 2.85 -12.63 -11.12
CA ILE A 175 2.07 -11.98 -12.19
C ILE A 175 2.79 -10.69 -12.55
N GLU A 176 3.16 -10.56 -13.82
CA GLU A 176 3.66 -9.32 -14.42
C GLU A 176 2.53 -8.72 -15.27
N VAL A 177 2.28 -7.43 -15.12
CA VAL A 177 1.19 -6.71 -15.80
C VAL A 177 1.78 -5.76 -16.81
N LYS A 178 1.44 -5.94 -18.09
CA LYS A 178 1.86 -5.06 -19.18
C LYS A 178 0.69 -4.74 -20.10
N LEU A 179 0.62 -3.49 -20.55
CA LEU A 179 -0.38 -3.06 -21.53
C LEU A 179 0.04 -3.47 -22.93
N GLY A 180 -0.93 -3.75 -23.81
CA GLY A 180 -0.66 -4.38 -25.12
C GLY A 180 0.23 -3.57 -26.08
N ASN A 181 0.39 -2.27 -25.85
CA ASN A 181 1.30 -1.40 -26.61
C ASN A 181 2.66 -1.16 -25.93
N ASN A 182 2.94 -1.84 -24.81
CA ASN A 182 4.18 -1.65 -24.07
C ASN A 182 5.39 -2.18 -24.89
N PRO A 183 6.37 -1.33 -25.25
CA PRO A 183 7.56 -1.75 -26.01
C PRO A 183 8.35 -2.90 -25.36
N GLU A 184 8.29 -3.02 -24.03
CA GLU A 184 8.95 -4.08 -23.25
C GLU A 184 8.46 -5.49 -23.61
N LEU A 185 7.24 -5.61 -24.17
CA LEU A 185 6.67 -6.89 -24.62
C LEU A 185 7.47 -7.56 -25.74
N ARG A 186 8.27 -6.79 -26.50
CA ARG A 186 8.96 -7.31 -27.69
C ARG A 186 10.21 -8.14 -27.38
N SER A 187 10.77 -8.05 -26.17
CA SER A 187 11.99 -8.79 -25.80
C SER A 187 12.33 -8.85 -24.31
N GLU A 188 11.74 -8.01 -23.44
CA GLU A 188 12.20 -7.86 -22.05
C GLU A 188 11.40 -8.69 -21.04
N VAL A 189 10.09 -8.84 -21.25
CA VAL A 189 9.19 -9.51 -20.30
C VAL A 189 9.55 -10.99 -20.08
N GLY A 190 9.87 -11.73 -21.16
CA GLY A 190 10.28 -13.14 -21.04
C GLY A 190 11.59 -13.34 -20.27
N ASN A 191 12.49 -12.35 -20.31
CA ASN A 191 13.75 -12.38 -19.55
C ASN A 191 13.56 -11.95 -18.09
N GLN A 192 12.61 -11.04 -17.83
CA GLN A 192 12.19 -10.69 -16.48
C GLN A 192 11.60 -11.90 -15.76
N LEU A 193 10.61 -12.56 -16.40
CA LEU A 193 9.92 -13.74 -15.84
C LEU A 193 10.87 -14.91 -15.54
N ARG A 194 11.82 -15.22 -16.43
CA ARG A 194 12.81 -16.30 -16.18
C ARG A 194 13.60 -16.07 -14.89
N GLY A 195 14.11 -14.86 -14.69
CA GLY A 195 14.85 -14.55 -13.46
C GLY A 195 14.00 -14.30 -12.22
N TYR A 196 12.70 -14.62 -12.25
CA TYR A 196 11.85 -14.70 -11.06
C TYR A 196 11.68 -16.13 -10.54
N VAL A 197 11.91 -17.12 -11.41
CA VAL A 197 11.68 -18.54 -11.14
C VAL A 197 13.00 -19.30 -10.96
N ASP A 198 14.07 -18.85 -11.61
CA ASP A 198 15.45 -19.34 -11.45
C ASP A 198 16.09 -18.86 -10.13
#